data_AF-A0A2G9UK87-F1
#
_entry.id   AF-A0A2G9UK87-F1
#
_cell.length_a   1.000
_cell.length_b   1.000
_cell.length_c   1.000
_cell.angle_alpha   90.00
_cell.angle_beta   90.00
_cell.angle_gamma   90.00
#
_symmetry.space_group_name_H-M   'P 1'
#
loop_
_entity.id
_entity.type
_entity.pdbx_description
1 polymer ?
#
loop_
_entity_poly.entity_id
_entity_poly.type
_entity_poly.pdbx_seq_one_letter_code
_entity_poly.pdbx_strand_id
1 'polypeptide(L)'
;MKNNIAFRKIASSPEIRTLVGHSVLPTTASTHSKEPNQGDEIVLRTFALKGTDPDVSPLLGVRKDLPPALVLTAEYDILRDEGIQYATKLEEAGVSCEWKHYKSAYHGVCNMPYSPIRRDMIRDICKFLENHI
;
A
#
# COMPACT_ATOMS: atom_id res chain seq x y z
N MET A 1 2.53 -11.81 -28.90
CA MET A 1 1.46 -12.65 -28.30
C MET A 1 0.74 -11.84 -27.24
N LYS A 2 -0.59 -11.97 -27.20
CA LYS A 2 -1.55 -11.15 -26.44
C LYS A 2 -1.43 -11.41 -24.91
N ASN A 3 -0.65 -10.62 -24.18
CA ASN A 3 -0.61 -10.70 -22.70
C ASN A 3 -1.69 -9.86 -22.00
N ASN A 4 -2.76 -9.48 -22.69
CA ASN A 4 -3.90 -8.75 -22.11
C ASN A 4 -4.88 -9.64 -21.32
N ILE A 5 -4.74 -10.96 -21.41
CA ILE A 5 -5.68 -11.91 -20.77
C ILE A 5 -5.30 -12.15 -19.31
N ALA A 6 -4.01 -12.23 -19.00
CA ALA A 6 -3.53 -12.51 -17.65
C ALA A 6 -3.85 -11.36 -16.69
N PHE A 7 -3.55 -10.12 -17.08
CA PHE A 7 -3.80 -8.95 -16.22
C PHE A 7 -5.29 -8.72 -15.96
N ARG A 8 -6.14 -8.84 -17.00
CA ARG A 8 -7.59 -8.76 -16.84
C ARG A 8 -8.15 -9.91 -15.98
N LYS A 9 -7.70 -11.15 -16.19
CA LYS A 9 -8.14 -12.30 -15.37
C LYS A 9 -7.74 -12.16 -13.90
N ILE A 10 -6.52 -11.67 -13.63
CA ILE A 10 -6.02 -11.41 -12.27
C ILE A 10 -6.81 -10.28 -11.63
N ALA A 11 -7.02 -9.15 -12.33
CA ALA A 11 -7.80 -8.02 -11.83
C ALA A 11 -9.30 -8.38 -11.61
N SER A 12 -9.83 -9.33 -12.38
CA SER A 12 -11.20 -9.83 -12.22
C SER A 12 -11.33 -11.05 -11.30
N SER A 13 -10.22 -11.63 -10.82
CA SER A 13 -10.25 -12.81 -9.95
C SER A 13 -10.86 -12.42 -8.59
N PRO A 14 -11.90 -13.14 -8.13
CA PRO A 14 -12.46 -12.90 -6.80
C PRO A 14 -11.41 -13.05 -5.71
N GLU A 15 -10.52 -14.04 -5.81
CA GLU A 15 -9.46 -14.27 -4.82
C GLU A 15 -8.51 -13.07 -4.73
N ILE A 16 -8.05 -12.56 -5.87
CA ILE A 16 -7.12 -11.41 -5.91
C ILE A 16 -7.80 -10.13 -5.45
N ARG A 17 -9.08 -9.92 -5.79
CA ARG A 17 -9.82 -8.72 -5.35
C ARG A 17 -10.01 -8.70 -3.84
N THR A 18 -10.31 -9.84 -3.23
CA THR A 18 -10.37 -9.99 -1.78
C THR A 18 -8.97 -9.85 -1.16
N LEU A 19 -7.97 -10.48 -1.77
CA LEU A 19 -6.60 -10.47 -1.26
C LEU A 19 -5.95 -9.09 -1.29
N VAL A 20 -6.20 -8.28 -2.33
CA VAL A 20 -5.66 -6.92 -2.52
C VAL A 20 -6.69 -5.86 -2.12
N GLY A 21 -7.74 -6.20 -1.36
CA GLY A 21 -8.69 -5.20 -0.83
C GLY A 21 -9.28 -4.26 -1.89
N HIS A 22 -9.43 -4.68 -3.15
CA HIS A 22 -9.84 -3.79 -4.24
C HIS A 22 -11.25 -3.20 -4.03
N SER A 23 -12.03 -3.76 -3.10
CA SER A 23 -13.34 -3.26 -2.66
C SER A 23 -13.29 -1.99 -1.82
N VAL A 24 -12.15 -1.65 -1.20
CA VAL A 24 -11.97 -0.38 -0.47
C VAL A 24 -11.40 0.75 -1.34
N LEU A 25 -11.06 0.47 -2.59
CA LEU A 25 -10.54 1.47 -3.53
C LEU A 25 -11.66 2.23 -4.24
N PRO A 26 -11.46 3.52 -4.58
CA PRO A 26 -12.44 4.30 -5.33
C PRO A 26 -12.79 3.64 -6.67
N THR A 27 -14.07 3.47 -6.96
CA THR A 27 -14.55 2.84 -8.21
C THR A 27 -14.35 3.69 -9.47
N THR A 28 -13.93 4.95 -9.32
CA THR A 28 -13.80 5.94 -10.41
C THR A 28 -12.39 6.00 -11.01
N ALA A 29 -11.68 4.87 -11.09
CA ALA A 29 -10.37 4.83 -11.75
C ALA A 29 -10.49 5.13 -13.27
N SER A 30 -9.62 5.99 -13.77
CA SER A 30 -9.54 6.36 -15.18
C SER A 30 -9.20 5.16 -16.08
N THR A 31 -9.86 5.06 -17.24
CA THR A 31 -9.73 3.99 -18.24
C THR A 31 -8.49 4.10 -19.13
N HIS A 32 -7.50 4.92 -18.77
CA HIS A 32 -6.27 5.07 -19.56
C HIS A 32 -5.36 3.83 -19.42
N SER A 33 -5.69 2.76 -20.13
CA SER A 33 -4.75 1.67 -20.40
C SER A 33 -3.77 2.14 -21.48
N LYS A 34 -2.53 2.45 -21.10
CA LYS A 34 -1.44 2.43 -22.08
C LYS A 34 -1.23 0.97 -22.49
N GLU A 35 -1.00 0.73 -23.78
CA GLU A 35 -0.50 -0.58 -24.22
C GLU A 35 0.75 -0.93 -23.38
N PRO A 36 0.83 -2.15 -22.82
CA PRO A 36 1.98 -2.53 -22.02
C PRO A 36 3.24 -2.30 -22.87
N ASN A 37 4.18 -1.52 -22.35
CA ASN A 37 5.53 -1.57 -22.88
C ASN A 37 6.02 -3.03 -22.84
N GLN A 38 6.92 -3.43 -23.74
CA GLN A 38 7.67 -4.67 -23.55
C GLN A 38 8.48 -4.49 -22.26
N GLY A 39 7.87 -4.86 -21.14
CA GLY A 39 8.52 -4.88 -19.84
C GLY A 39 9.70 -5.84 -19.90
N ASP A 40 10.73 -5.53 -19.13
CA ASP A 40 11.86 -6.42 -18.95
C ASP A 40 11.36 -7.80 -18.49
N GLU A 41 11.64 -8.84 -19.28
CA GLU A 41 11.18 -10.21 -19.02
C GLU A 41 11.64 -10.71 -17.65
N ILE A 42 12.81 -10.26 -17.20
CA ILE A 42 13.36 -10.59 -15.89
C ILE A 42 12.51 -9.97 -14.79
N VAL A 43 12.12 -8.70 -14.94
CA VAL A 43 11.28 -8.00 -13.96
C VAL A 43 9.89 -8.66 -13.88
N LEU A 44 9.28 -8.95 -15.03
CA LEU A 44 7.98 -9.60 -15.09
C LEU A 44 8.02 -11.00 -14.45
N ARG A 45 9.05 -11.80 -14.77
CA ARG A 45 9.23 -13.13 -14.19
C ARG A 45 9.47 -13.07 -12.68
N THR A 46 10.26 -12.10 -12.23
CA THR A 46 10.52 -11.89 -10.79
C THR A 46 9.23 -11.53 -10.06
N PHE A 47 8.45 -10.59 -10.60
CA PHE A 47 7.17 -10.22 -10.01
C PHE A 47 6.17 -11.39 -10.01
N ALA A 48 6.12 -12.18 -11.08
CA ALA A 48 5.24 -13.35 -11.14
C ALA A 48 5.61 -14.42 -10.09
N LEU A 49 6.89 -14.56 -9.75
CA LEU A 49 7.37 -15.55 -8.78
C LEU A 49 7.31 -15.05 -7.34
N LYS A 50 7.47 -13.74 -7.11
CA LYS A 50 7.69 -13.16 -5.78
C LYS A 50 6.67 -12.11 -5.36
N GLY A 51 5.83 -11.61 -6.28
CA GLY A 51 4.88 -10.53 -6.00
C GLY A 51 3.83 -10.89 -4.95
N THR A 52 3.57 -12.18 -4.70
CA THR A 52 2.65 -12.64 -3.65
C THR A 52 3.37 -13.16 -2.40
N ASP A 53 4.69 -13.10 -2.34
CA ASP A 53 5.48 -13.50 -1.18
C ASP A 53 5.24 -12.47 -0.05
N PRO A 54 4.79 -12.87 1.17
CA PRO A 54 4.54 -11.94 2.27
C PRO A 54 5.76 -11.10 2.68
N ASP A 55 6.97 -11.59 2.45
CA ASP A 55 8.21 -10.84 2.72
C ASP A 55 8.45 -9.70 1.72
N VAL A 56 7.81 -9.76 0.55
CA VAL A 56 7.84 -8.71 -0.49
C VAL A 56 6.58 -7.84 -0.43
N SER A 57 5.43 -8.47 -0.19
CA SER A 57 4.10 -7.87 -0.19
C SER A 57 3.43 -8.09 1.17
N PRO A 58 3.80 -7.31 2.21
CA PRO A 58 3.36 -7.52 3.59
C PRO A 58 1.83 -7.43 3.77
N LEU A 59 1.13 -6.76 2.85
CA LEU A 59 -0.33 -6.76 2.78
C LEU A 59 -0.95 -8.17 2.74
N LEU A 60 -0.20 -9.16 2.27
CA LEU A 60 -0.64 -10.55 2.17
C LEU A 60 -0.28 -11.38 3.42
N GLY A 61 0.52 -10.83 4.33
CA GLY A 61 1.05 -11.50 5.52
C GLY A 61 0.56 -10.96 6.85
N VAL A 62 -0.52 -10.16 6.86
CA VAL A 62 -1.06 -9.58 8.10
C VAL A 62 -1.59 -10.68 9.02
N ARG A 63 -1.21 -10.61 10.30
CA ARG A 63 -1.55 -11.57 11.35
C ARG A 63 -1.77 -10.88 12.69
N LYS A 64 -2.57 -11.49 13.56
CA LYS A 64 -3.00 -10.90 14.84
C LYS A 64 -1.89 -10.67 15.88
N ASP A 65 -0.75 -11.32 15.72
CA ASP A 65 0.37 -11.28 16.66
C ASP A 65 1.47 -10.27 16.25
N LEU A 66 1.16 -9.40 15.27
CA LEU A 66 2.01 -8.26 14.95
C LEU A 66 1.97 -7.21 16.07
N PRO A 67 3.06 -6.45 16.26
CA PRO A 67 3.10 -5.35 17.23
C PRO A 67 2.14 -4.22 16.83
N PRO A 68 1.78 -3.33 17.77
CA PRO A 68 1.07 -2.09 17.45
C PRO A 68 1.78 -1.30 16.34
N ALA A 69 1.00 -0.70 15.45
CA ALA A 69 1.52 -0.03 14.26
C ALA A 69 0.99 1.40 14.11
N LEU A 70 1.85 2.29 13.61
CA LEU A 70 1.47 3.59 13.06
C LEU A 70 1.65 3.57 11.55
N VAL A 71 0.55 3.76 10.81
CA VAL A 71 0.57 3.86 9.35
C VAL A 71 0.31 5.31 8.94
N LEU A 72 1.24 5.89 8.18
CA LEU A 72 1.12 7.25 7.66
C LEU A 72 0.99 7.22 6.14
N THR A 73 -0.03 7.87 5.59
CA THR A 73 -0.21 7.97 4.13
C THR A 73 -0.24 9.42 3.67
N ALA A 74 0.15 9.65 2.41
CA ALA A 74 0.18 10.96 1.78
C ALA A 74 -0.82 11.04 0.62
N GLU A 75 -1.44 12.20 0.40
CA GLU A 75 -2.47 12.38 -0.63
C GLU A 75 -1.96 12.08 -2.04
N TYR A 76 -0.78 12.60 -2.37
CA TYR A 76 -0.18 12.53 -3.70
C TYR A 76 0.91 11.44 -3.78
N ASP A 77 0.64 10.28 -3.18
CA ASP A 77 1.54 9.12 -3.17
C ASP A 77 0.91 7.96 -3.93
N ILE A 78 1.69 7.32 -4.81
CA ILE A 78 1.25 6.13 -5.55
C ILE A 78 1.03 4.92 -4.62
N LEU A 79 1.65 4.91 -3.43
CA LEU A 79 1.53 3.85 -2.43
C LEU A 79 0.42 4.13 -1.41
N ARG A 80 -0.33 5.23 -1.58
CA ARG A 80 -1.35 5.68 -0.63
C ARG A 80 -2.38 4.60 -0.37
N ASP A 81 -2.87 4.01 -1.45
CA ASP A 81 -3.99 3.09 -1.45
C ASP A 81 -3.61 1.77 -0.78
N GLU A 82 -2.39 1.27 -1.00
CA GLU A 82 -1.83 0.09 -0.32
C GLU A 82 -1.59 0.37 1.17
N GLY A 83 -1.14 1.58 1.52
CA GLY A 83 -1.00 1.99 2.92
C GLY A 83 -2.34 1.97 3.67
N ILE A 84 -3.41 2.47 3.05
CA ILE A 84 -4.77 2.42 3.61
C ILE A 84 -5.21 0.97 3.81
N GLN A 85 -5.04 0.12 2.79
CA GLN A 85 -5.41 -1.29 2.88
C GLN A 85 -4.63 -2.03 3.98
N TYR A 86 -3.35 -1.72 4.15
CA TYR A 86 -2.53 -2.35 5.19
C TYR A 86 -3.04 -1.98 6.59
N ALA A 87 -3.34 -0.70 6.83
CA ALA A 87 -3.94 -0.24 8.07
C ALA A 87 -5.28 -0.94 8.35
N THR A 88 -6.18 -0.98 7.37
CA THR A 88 -7.48 -1.67 7.49
C THR A 88 -7.30 -3.14 7.84
N LYS A 89 -6.39 -3.85 7.16
CA LYS A 89 -6.14 -5.26 7.46
C LYS A 89 -5.55 -5.49 8.86
N LEU A 90 -4.70 -4.59 9.34
CA LEU A 90 -4.17 -4.66 10.70
C LEU A 90 -5.32 -4.56 11.72
N GLU A 91 -6.21 -3.59 11.55
CA GLU A 91 -7.40 -3.42 12.38
C GLU A 91 -8.33 -4.64 12.32
N GLU A 92 -8.63 -5.15 11.11
CA GLU A 92 -9.44 -6.37 10.90
C GLU A 92 -8.83 -7.61 11.54
N ALA A 93 -7.49 -7.70 11.59
CA ALA A 93 -6.77 -8.79 12.25
C ALA A 93 -6.70 -8.61 13.79
N GLY A 94 -7.22 -7.52 14.34
CA GLY A 94 -7.19 -7.20 15.76
C GLY A 94 -5.85 -6.63 16.25
N VAL A 95 -4.99 -6.17 15.34
CA VAL A 95 -3.75 -5.48 15.68
C VAL A 95 -4.07 -4.01 15.97
N SER A 96 -3.53 -3.46 17.06
CA SER A 96 -3.66 -2.04 17.36
C SER A 96 -2.95 -1.22 16.27
N CYS A 97 -3.72 -0.45 15.51
CA CYS A 97 -3.21 0.35 14.41
C CYS A 97 -3.72 1.79 14.53
N GLU A 98 -2.81 2.76 14.54
CA GLU A 98 -3.13 4.16 14.33
C GLU A 98 -2.87 4.50 12.86
N TRP A 99 -3.88 4.99 12.13
CA TRP A 99 -3.71 5.47 10.76
C TRP A 99 -3.91 6.99 10.67
N LYS A 100 -2.99 7.67 9.98
CA LYS A 100 -3.08 9.11 9.70
C LYS A 100 -2.80 9.44 8.24
N HIS A 101 -3.66 10.28 7.68
CA HIS A 101 -3.56 10.72 6.28
C HIS A 101 -3.23 12.21 6.16
N TYR A 102 -2.20 12.52 5.37
CA TYR A 102 -1.71 13.89 5.16
C TYR A 102 -2.12 14.42 3.78
N LYS A 103 -3.18 15.24 3.76
CA LYS A 103 -3.83 15.77 2.54
C LYS A 103 -2.95 16.62 1.63
N SER A 104 -1.86 17.18 2.14
CA SER A 104 -0.94 18.03 1.39
C SER A 104 0.44 17.39 1.19
N ALA A 105 0.59 16.12 1.57
CA ALA A 105 1.84 15.39 1.49
C ALA A 105 2.01 14.66 0.14
N TYR A 106 3.26 14.36 -0.18
CA TYR A 106 3.68 13.52 -1.28
C TYR A 106 4.72 12.51 -0.79
N HIS A 107 5.04 11.53 -1.63
CA HIS A 107 5.99 10.47 -1.29
C HIS A 107 7.36 11.02 -0.84
N GLY A 108 7.88 10.50 0.26
CA GLY A 108 9.20 10.87 0.78
C GLY A 108 9.28 12.22 1.52
N VAL A 109 8.16 12.88 1.81
CA VAL A 109 8.13 14.17 2.55
C VAL A 109 8.90 14.14 3.88
N CYS A 110 8.99 12.97 4.54
CA CYS A 110 9.77 12.78 5.77
C CYS A 110 11.27 13.14 5.63
N ASN A 111 11.81 13.09 4.40
CA ASN A 111 13.20 13.41 4.09
C ASN A 111 13.42 14.90 3.77
N MET A 112 12.37 15.73 3.78
CA MET A 112 12.43 17.14 3.38
C MET A 112 12.55 18.03 4.64
N PRO A 113 13.77 18.45 5.05
CA PRO A 113 14.01 19.03 6.38
C PRO A 113 13.17 20.27 6.70
N TYR A 114 12.86 21.09 5.70
CA TYR A 114 12.11 22.34 5.85
C TYR A 114 10.60 22.19 5.68
N SER A 115 10.09 20.99 5.39
CA SER A 115 8.65 20.77 5.21
C SER A 115 7.91 20.90 6.54
N PRO A 116 6.86 21.74 6.65
CA PRO A 116 6.02 21.78 7.85
C PRO A 116 5.31 20.43 8.06
N ILE A 117 4.90 19.76 6.98
CA ILE A 117 4.24 18.45 7.04
C ILE A 117 5.19 17.40 7.62
N ARG A 118 6.48 17.43 7.26
CA ARG A 118 7.49 16.57 7.88
C ARG A 118 7.50 16.76 9.39
N ARG A 119 7.51 18.01 9.87
CA ARG A 119 7.53 18.30 11.30
C ARG A 119 6.32 17.67 12.01
N ASP A 120 5.15 17.75 11.40
CA ASP A 120 3.94 17.15 11.95
C ASP A 120 4.00 15.62 11.94
N MET A 121 4.49 15.01 10.84
CA MET A 121 4.72 13.56 10.76
C MET A 121 5.70 13.05 11.81
N ILE A 122 6.83 13.73 11.99
CA ILE A 122 7.81 13.37 13.02
C ILE A 122 7.22 13.50 14.42
N ARG A 123 6.43 14.55 14.69
CA ARG A 123 5.75 14.70 15.97
C ARG A 123 4.80 13.54 16.26
N ASP A 124 4.04 13.12 15.25
CA ASP A 124 3.11 12.02 15.39
C ASP A 124 3.82 10.67 15.58
N ILE A 125 4.96 10.47 14.92
CA ILE A 125 5.84 9.31 15.17
C ILE A 125 6.33 9.33 16.63
N CYS A 126 6.85 10.45 17.13
CA CYS A 126 7.32 10.55 18.51
C CYS A 126 6.20 10.25 19.51
N LYS A 127 5.01 10.82 19.32
CA LYS A 127 3.84 10.56 20.18
C LYS A 127 3.44 9.10 20.20
N PHE A 128 3.44 8.44 19.03
CA PHE A 128 3.13 7.02 18.95
C PHE A 128 4.15 6.19 19.74
N LEU A 129 5.44 6.49 19.58
CA LEU A 129 6.50 5.79 20.29
C LEU A 129 6.39 5.99 21.81
N GLU A 130 6.14 7.22 22.28
CA GLU A 130 5.94 7.54 23.71
C GLU A 130 4.81 6.74 24.37
N ASN A 131 3.80 6.33 23.59
CA ASN A 131 2.67 5.55 24.10
C ASN A 131 2.91 4.03 24.06
N HIS A 132 3.97 3.56 23.38
CA HIS A 132 4.15 2.14 23.06
C HIS A 132 5.55 1.59 23.40
N ILE A 133 6.47 2.43 23.87
CA ILE A 133 7.83 2.07 24.33
C ILE A 133 8.06 2.73 25.69
#